data_AF-A0A6C1RG97-F1
#
_entry.id   AF-A0A6C1RG97-F1
#
_cell.length_a   1.000
_cell.length_b   1.000
_cell.length_c   1.000
_cell.angle_alpha   90.00
_cell.angle_beta   90.00
_cell.angle_gamma   90.00
#
_symmetry.space_group_name_H-M   'P 1'
#
loop_
_entity.id
_entity.type
_entity.pdbx_description
1 polymer ?
#
loop_
_entity_poly.entity_id
_entity_poly.type
_entity_poly.pdbx_seq_one_letter_code
_entity_poly.pdbx_strand_id
1 'polypeptide(L)'
;MNSLNSILVEGNLTRDPLLAQTPKGTPVCNFSVASNRFYRNNEELQKEVSFFDVEVWSKLAERCADTLKKGRGVRVVGRLKQDRWTDGEGKNHARIKIVAEHVEFRPVFSKPEAALEQAETEELLPEPEYEEGRVPEPAEIPF
;
A
#
# COMPACT_ATOMS: atom_id res chain seq x y z
N MET A 1 -11.21 15.84 33.58
CA MET A 1 -10.90 16.37 32.24
C MET A 1 -10.76 15.20 31.29
N ASN A 2 -11.45 15.22 30.15
CA ASN A 2 -11.27 14.18 29.12
C ASN A 2 -10.09 14.60 28.24
N SER A 3 -8.94 13.96 28.44
CA SER A 3 -7.76 14.17 27.59
C SER A 3 -8.00 13.54 26.23
N LEU A 4 -7.96 14.33 25.16
CA LEU A 4 -8.11 13.86 23.77
C LEU A 4 -6.75 13.56 23.15
N ASN A 5 -6.57 12.33 22.69
CA ASN A 5 -5.45 11.92 21.84
C ASN A 5 -6.02 11.02 20.75
N SER A 6 -6.11 11.56 19.54
CA SER A 6 -6.67 10.87 18.38
C SER A 6 -5.82 11.20 17.17
N ILE A 7 -5.57 10.19 16.33
CA ILE A 7 -4.87 10.33 15.05
C ILE A 7 -5.60 9.51 13.99
N LEU A 8 -5.69 10.07 12.79
CA LEU A 8 -6.17 9.42 11.58
C LEU A 8 -5.04 9.47 10.55
N VAL A 9 -4.60 8.30 10.07
CA VAL A 9 -3.57 8.18 9.04
C VAL A 9 -4.06 7.26 7.93
N GLU A 10 -3.80 7.66 6.69
CA GLU A 10 -4.01 6.82 5.52
C GLU A 10 -2.69 6.66 4.75
N GLY A 11 -2.47 5.46 4.24
CA GLY A 11 -1.24 5.14 3.50
C GLY A 11 -1.17 3.67 3.10
N ASN A 12 0.04 3.21 2.78
CA ASN A 12 0.29 1.85 2.32
C ASN A 12 1.27 1.14 3.24
N LEU A 13 1.11 -0.17 3.41
CA LEU A 13 2.07 -0.97 4.16
C LEU A 13 3.42 -1.01 3.45
N THR A 14 4.51 -0.75 4.16
CA THR A 14 5.87 -0.81 3.62
C THR A 14 6.45 -2.23 3.61
N ARG A 15 5.90 -3.09 4.46
CA ARG A 15 6.28 -4.50 4.64
C ARG A 15 5.08 -5.31 5.12
N ASP A 16 5.19 -6.63 5.08
CA ASP A 16 4.16 -7.51 5.60
C ASP A 16 3.93 -7.30 7.11
N PRO A 17 2.69 -7.44 7.60
CA PRO A 17 2.38 -7.33 9.02
C PRO A 17 3.07 -8.44 9.82
N LEU A 18 3.62 -8.09 10.98
CA LEU A 18 4.20 -9.04 11.91
C LEU A 18 3.21 -9.32 13.04
N LEU A 19 2.66 -10.54 13.07
CA LEU A 19 1.86 -11.03 14.19
C LEU A 19 2.78 -11.61 15.26
N ALA A 20 2.60 -11.14 16.49
CA ALA A 20 3.26 -11.64 17.68
C ALA A 20 2.21 -11.92 18.77
N GLN A 21 2.62 -12.63 19.81
CA GLN A 21 1.82 -12.79 21.03
C GLN A 21 2.58 -12.23 22.21
N THR A 22 1.87 -11.54 23.09
CA THR A 22 2.42 -11.13 24.38
C THR A 22 2.60 -12.33 25.31
N PRO A 23 3.41 -12.23 26.37
CA PRO A 23 3.53 -13.29 27.38
C PRO A 23 2.20 -13.69 28.04
N LYS A 24 1.18 -12.82 27.96
CA LYS A 24 -0.19 -13.08 28.46
C LYS A 24 -1.10 -13.74 27.43
N GLY A 25 -0.57 -14.11 26.25
CA GLY A 25 -1.33 -14.72 25.16
C GLY A 25 -2.18 -13.75 24.32
N THR A 26 -2.10 -12.44 24.58
CA THR A 26 -2.82 -11.45 23.76
C THR A 26 -2.10 -11.25 22.43
N PRO A 27 -2.78 -11.42 21.27
CA PRO A 27 -2.17 -11.19 19.95
C PRO A 27 -1.96 -9.70 19.69
N VAL A 28 -0.82 -9.40 19.05
CA VAL A 28 -0.39 -8.05 18.68
C VAL A 28 0.14 -8.09 17.26
N CYS A 29 -0.35 -7.20 16.40
CA CYS A 29 0.09 -7.09 15.02
C CYS A 29 0.78 -5.74 14.84
N ASN A 30 2.01 -5.78 14.36
CA ASN A 30 2.82 -4.60 14.09
C ASN A 30 3.04 -4.43 12.59
N PHE A 31 2.76 -3.25 12.06
CA PHE A 31 3.08 -2.90 10.67
C PHE A 31 3.50 -1.44 10.57
N SER A 32 4.04 -1.07 9.41
CA SER A 32 4.48 0.30 9.13
C SER A 32 3.74 0.84 7.91
N VAL A 33 3.20 2.05 8.05
CA VAL A 33 2.42 2.74 7.03
C VAL A 33 3.22 3.90 6.47
N ALA A 34 3.40 3.93 5.15
CA ALA A 34 3.91 5.09 4.44
C ALA A 34 2.74 6.00 4.04
N SER A 35 2.74 7.23 4.54
CA SER A 35 1.79 8.27 4.17
C SER A 35 2.49 9.30 3.28
N ASN A 36 1.96 9.51 2.09
CA ASN A 36 2.53 10.43 1.11
C ASN A 36 1.82 11.79 1.19
N ARG A 37 2.59 12.87 1.14
CA ARG A 37 2.09 14.24 0.99
C ARG A 37 2.68 14.85 -0.27
N PHE A 38 1.81 15.39 -1.12
CA PHE A 38 2.21 16.14 -2.31
C PHE A 38 1.94 17.63 -2.08
N TYR A 39 2.92 18.48 -2.36
CA TYR A 39 2.79 19.92 -2.24
C TYR A 39 3.66 20.63 -3.28
N ARG A 40 3.33 21.88 -3.61
CA ARG A 40 4.13 22.70 -4.51
C ARG A 40 5.13 23.55 -3.74
N ASN A 41 6.36 23.62 -4.21
CA ASN A 41 7.38 24.53 -3.72
C ASN A 41 8.12 25.13 -4.92
N ASN A 42 8.12 26.47 -5.06
CA ASN A 42 8.76 27.18 -6.17
C ASN A 42 8.49 26.55 -7.55
N GLU A 43 7.21 26.36 -7.89
CA GLU A 43 6.74 25.77 -9.16
C GLU A 43 7.03 24.27 -9.38
N GLU A 44 7.80 23.63 -8.50
CA GLU A 44 8.04 22.18 -8.53
C GLU A 44 7.03 21.41 -7.66
N LEU A 45 6.54 20.28 -8.16
CA LEU A 45 5.75 19.33 -7.37
C LEU A 45 6.68 18.47 -6.52
N GLN A 46 6.62 18.64 -5.20
CA GLN A 46 7.42 17.89 -4.24
C GLN A 46 6.59 16.76 -3.62
N LYS A 47 7.27 15.65 -3.33
CA LYS A 47 6.70 14.46 -2.67
C LYS A 47 7.44 14.21 -1.36
N GLU A 48 6.71 14.29 -0.25
CA GLU A 48 7.19 13.93 1.08
C GLU A 48 6.54 12.62 1.53
N VAL A 49 7.32 11.76 2.18
CA VAL A 49 6.84 10.48 2.71
C VAL A 49 7.13 10.39 4.19
N SER A 50 6.08 10.20 5.00
CA SER A 50 6.19 9.92 6.42
C SER A 50 5.93 8.44 6.69
N PHE A 51 6.70 7.85 7.59
CA PHE A 51 6.54 6.45 8.01
C PHE A 51 6.05 6.39 9.44
N PHE A 52 4.96 5.66 9.65
CA PHE A 52 4.35 5.50 10.97
C PHE A 52 4.31 4.03 11.35
N ASP A 53 4.80 3.71 12.54
CA ASP A 53 4.60 2.41 13.15
C ASP A 53 3.21 2.31 13.75
N VAL A 54 2.51 1.23 13.43
CA VAL A 54 1.16 0.94 13.92
C VAL A 54 1.18 -0.38 14.68
N GLU A 55 0.64 -0.34 15.89
CA GLU A 55 0.43 -1.49 16.77
C GLU A 55 -1.07 -1.73 16.93
N VAL A 56 -1.49 -2.95 16.65
CA VAL A 56 -2.89 -3.38 16.69
C VAL A 56 -3.03 -4.55 17.64
N TRP A 57 -4.12 -4.62 18.39
CA TRP A 57 -4.30 -5.59 19.48
C TRP A 57 -5.48 -6.52 19.25
N SER A 58 -5.45 -7.69 19.91
CA SER A 58 -6.57 -8.62 20.05
C SER A 58 -7.12 -9.07 18.68
N LYS A 59 -8.44 -9.21 18.53
CA LYS A 59 -9.10 -9.66 17.29
C LYS A 59 -8.75 -8.80 16.06
N LEU A 60 -8.50 -7.50 16.25
CA LEU A 60 -8.11 -6.63 15.14
C LEU A 60 -6.68 -6.95 14.67
N ALA A 61 -5.80 -7.38 15.57
CA ALA A 61 -4.46 -7.82 15.24
C ALA A 61 -4.47 -9.05 14.32
N GLU A 62 -5.27 -10.06 14.67
CA GLU A 62 -5.45 -11.28 13.87
C GLU A 62 -5.97 -10.93 12.48
N ARG A 63 -7.05 -10.13 12.40
CA ARG A 63 -7.62 -9.69 11.12
C ARG A 63 -6.60 -8.93 10.25
N CYS A 64 -5.81 -8.05 10.85
CA CYS A 64 -4.75 -7.34 10.15
C CYS A 64 -3.67 -8.28 9.63
N ALA A 65 -3.23 -9.26 10.42
CA ALA A 65 -2.24 -10.24 10.01
C ALA A 65 -2.71 -11.13 8.84
N ASP A 66 -3.99 -11.53 8.87
CA ASP A 66 -4.58 -12.39 7.84
C ASP A 66 -4.82 -11.64 6.53
N THR A 67 -5.24 -10.37 6.62
CA THR A 67 -5.74 -9.61 5.47
C THR A 67 -4.67 -8.70 4.84
N LEU A 68 -3.75 -8.16 5.65
CA LEU A 68 -2.77 -7.19 5.17
C LEU A 68 -1.54 -7.87 4.58
N LYS A 69 -0.99 -7.22 3.56
CA LYS A 69 0.28 -7.54 2.91
C LYS A 69 1.01 -6.25 2.53
N LYS A 70 2.31 -6.35 2.29
CA LYS A 70 3.13 -5.25 1.74
C LYS A 70 2.41 -4.59 0.55
N GLY A 71 2.40 -3.26 0.52
CA GLY A 71 1.78 -2.46 -0.52
C GLY A 71 0.28 -2.23 -0.36
N ARG A 72 -0.42 -3.02 0.48
CA ARG A 72 -1.87 -2.83 0.70
C ARG A 72 -2.15 -1.48 1.35
N GLY A 73 -3.15 -0.77 0.83
CA GLY A 73 -3.62 0.50 1.38
C GLY A 73 -4.47 0.31 2.62
N VAL A 74 -4.27 1.16 3.62
CA VAL A 74 -5.00 1.15 4.90
C VAL A 74 -5.31 2.55 5.38
N ARG A 75 -6.41 2.68 6.10
CA ARG A 75 -6.73 3.84 6.94
C ARG A 75 -6.78 3.38 8.40
N VAL A 76 -6.09 4.10 9.27
CA VAL A 76 -5.93 3.78 10.68
C VAL A 76 -6.44 4.94 11.51
N VAL A 77 -7.35 4.63 12.45
CA VAL A 77 -7.76 5.53 13.52
C VAL A 77 -7.25 4.96 14.84
N GLY A 78 -6.69 5.82 15.68
CA GLY A 78 -6.26 5.43 17.01
C GLY A 78 -5.62 6.59 17.75
N ARG A 79 -4.58 6.29 18.51
CA ARG A 79 -3.90 7.27 19.37
C ARG A 79 -2.39 7.16 19.29
N LEU A 80 -1.70 8.27 19.53
CA LEU A 80 -0.25 8.27 19.65
C LEU A 80 0.18 7.74 21.02
N LYS A 81 1.15 6.84 21.03
CA LYS A 81 1.80 6.34 22.24
C LYS A 81 3.31 6.52 22.10
N GLN A 82 3.93 7.12 23.11
CA GLN A 82 5.37 7.18 23.23
C GLN A 82 5.84 6.12 24.22
N ASP A 83 6.55 5.11 23.71
CA ASP A 83 7.25 4.14 24.55
C ASP A 83 8.65 4.67 24.86
N ARG A 84 9.09 4.55 26.11
CA ARG A 84 10.44 4.88 26.56
C ARG A 84 11.06 3.67 27.22
N TRP A 85 12.32 3.39 26.93
CA TRP A 85 13.07 2.30 27.55
C TRP A 85 14.55 2.67 27.64
N THR A 86 15.28 2.00 28.52
CA THR A 86 16.73 2.11 28.63
C THR A 86 17.35 0.84 28.09
N ASP A 87 18.39 0.94 27.26
CA ASP A 87 19.11 -0.22 26.77
C ASP A 87 20.10 -0.78 27.81
N GLY A 88 20.78 -1.89 27.47
CA GLY A 88 21.77 -2.51 28.34
C GLY A 88 23.00 -1.65 28.63
N GLU A 89 23.23 -0.59 27.85
CA GLU A 89 24.33 0.37 28.01
C GLU A 89 23.91 1.59 28.87
N GLY A 90 22.67 1.63 29.35
CA GLY A 90 22.14 2.72 30.16
C GLY A 90 21.63 3.91 29.36
N LYS A 91 21.54 3.82 28.03
CA LYS A 91 21.06 4.91 27.17
C LYS A 91 19.53 4.90 27.08
N ASN A 92 18.93 6.07 27.23
CA ASN A 92 17.49 6.26 27.11
C ASN A 92 17.07 6.34 25.64
N HIS A 93 16.05 5.55 25.27
CA HIS A 93 15.42 5.53 23.97
C HIS A 93 13.94 5.91 24.08
N ALA A 94 13.41 6.47 23.01
CA ALA A 94 12.00 6.73 22.87
C ALA A 94 11.53 6.38 21.45
N ARG A 95 10.32 5.83 21.36
CA ARG A 95 9.66 5.55 20.08
C ARG A 95 8.22 6.00 20.16
N ILE A 96 7.78 6.73 19.14
CA ILE A 96 6.38 7.10 18.96
C ILE A 96 5.76 6.08 18.01
N LYS A 97 4.59 5.55 18.37
CA LYS A 97 3.80 4.64 17.55
C LYS A 97 2.33 4.98 17.64
N ILE A 98 1.56 4.51 16.67
CA ILE A 98 0.10 4.59 16.66
C ILE A 98 -0.44 3.30 17.26
N VAL A 99 -1.21 3.39 18.33
CA VAL A 99 -2.02 2.26 18.81
C VAL A 99 -3.37 2.36 18.12
N ALA A 100 -3.66 1.42 17.21
CA ALA A 100 -4.86 1.45 16.41
C ALA A 100 -6.08 0.99 17.22
N GLU A 101 -7.18 1.72 17.06
CA GLU A 101 -8.51 1.41 17.58
C GLU A 101 -9.41 0.91 16.45
N HIS A 102 -9.23 1.43 15.24
CA HIS A 102 -9.93 0.98 14.03
C HIS A 102 -8.98 0.96 12.84
N VAL A 103 -9.14 -0.06 11.98
CA VAL A 103 -8.35 -0.21 10.75
C VAL A 103 -9.30 -0.55 9.60
N GLU A 104 -9.30 0.28 8.57
CA GLU A 104 -10.02 0.06 7.33
C GLU A 104 -9.05 -0.36 6.24
N PHE A 105 -9.38 -1.45 5.55
CA PHE A 105 -8.60 -1.95 4.44
C PHE A 105 -9.10 -1.32 3.15
N ARG A 106 -8.19 -0.75 2.36
CA ARG A 106 -8.53 -0.27 1.03
C ARG A 106 -8.95 -1.47 0.15
N PRO A 107 -10.04 -1.36 -0.64
CA PRO A 107 -10.43 -2.39 -1.58
C PRO A 107 -9.31 -2.62 -2.60
N VAL A 108 -9.01 -3.89 -2.86
CA VAL A 108 -8.08 -4.29 -3.91
C VAL A 108 -8.92 -4.59 -5.13
N PHE A 109 -8.86 -3.74 -6.15
CA PHE A 109 -9.46 -4.03 -7.44
C PHE A 109 -8.47 -4.90 -8.21
N SER A 110 -8.68 -6.20 -8.26
CA SER A 110 -7.93 -7.07 -9.15
C SER A 110 -8.34 -6.72 -10.59
N LYS A 111 -7.41 -6.21 -11.39
CA LYS A 111 -7.58 -6.26 -12.85
C LYS A 111 -7.59 -7.75 -13.21
N PRO A 112 -8.64 -8.29 -13.84
CA PRO A 112 -8.66 -9.70 -14.21
C PRO A 112 -7.48 -9.99 -15.14
N GLU A 113 -6.75 -11.05 -14.83
CA GLU A 113 -5.54 -11.53 -15.51
C GLU A 113 -5.75 -11.77 -17.02
N ALA A 114 -7.00 -12.00 -17.43
CA ALA A 114 -7.42 -12.12 -18.83
C ALA A 114 -7.15 -10.88 -19.70
N ALA A 115 -6.93 -9.70 -19.12
CA ALA A 115 -6.61 -8.49 -19.88
C ALA A 115 -5.12 -8.35 -20.22
N LEU A 116 -4.24 -9.18 -19.64
CA LEU A 116 -2.80 -9.18 -19.94
C LEU A 116 -2.46 -10.18 -21.05
N GLU A 117 -3.10 -11.36 -21.07
CA GLU A 117 -2.91 -12.34 -22.17
C GLU A 117 -3.43 -11.85 -23.53
N GLN A 118 -4.48 -11.01 -23.55
CA GLN A 118 -5.01 -10.45 -24.80
C GLN A 118 -4.06 -9.42 -25.42
N ALA A 119 -3.33 -8.65 -24.60
CA ALA A 119 -2.35 -7.67 -25.09
C ALA A 119 -1.10 -8.37 -25.67
N GLU A 120 -0.65 -9.46 -25.06
CA GLU A 120 0.52 -10.23 -25.51
C GLU A 120 0.22 -11.07 -26.77
N THR A 121 -1.03 -11.49 -26.97
CA THR A 121 -1.47 -12.22 -28.18
C THR A 121 -1.65 -11.30 -29.39
N GLU A 122 -2.05 -10.04 -29.18
CA GLU A 122 -2.26 -9.06 -30.26
C GLU A 122 -0.94 -8.49 -30.81
N GLU A 123 0.14 -8.49 -30.00
CA GLU A 123 1.50 -8.11 -30.42
C GLU A 123 2.26 -9.20 -31.22
N LEU A 124 1.75 -10.44 -31.24
CA LEU A 124 2.40 -11.59 -31.88
C LEU A 124 1.82 -11.96 -33.24
N LEU A 125 0.92 -11.14 -33.79
CA LEU A 125 0.51 -11.27 -35.18
C LEU A 125 1.72 -10.93 -36.07
N PRO A 126 2.23 -11.88 -36.87
CA PRO A 126 3.29 -11.55 -37.83
C PRO A 126 2.75 -10.49 -38.78
N GLU A 127 3.55 -9.44 -39.00
CA GLU A 127 3.22 -8.46 -40.03
C GLU A 127 2.97 -9.19 -41.36
N PRO A 128 1.92 -8.82 -42.13
CA PRO A 128 1.70 -9.43 -43.41
C PRO A 128 2.95 -9.19 -44.27
N GLU A 129 3.59 -10.28 -44.67
CA GLU A 129 4.70 -10.26 -45.61
C GLU A 129 4.13 -9.76 -46.95
N TYR A 130 4.31 -8.47 -47.23
CA TYR A 130 3.92 -7.90 -48.50
C TYR A 130 4.87 -8.48 -49.56
N GLU A 131 4.39 -9.43 -50.36
CA GLU A 131 5.10 -9.83 -51.58
C GLU A 131 5.22 -8.58 -52.47
N GLU A 132 6.44 -8.02 -52.56
CA GLU A 132 6.77 -6.93 -53.47
C GLU A 132 6.43 -7.36 -54.91
N GLY A 133 5.31 -6.85 -55.44
CA GLY A 133 4.99 -7.04 -56.85
C GLY A 133 3.52 -7.02 -57.24
N ARG A 134 2.57 -7.13 -56.29
CA ARG A 134 1.14 -7.03 -56.63
C ARG A 134 0.52 -5.76 -56.08
N VAL A 135 0.51 -4.72 -56.92
CA VAL A 135 -0.39 -3.57 -56.71
C VAL A 135 -1.82 -4.10 -56.82
N PRO A 136 -2.67 -3.99 -55.79
CA PRO A 136 -4.09 -4.26 -55.97
C PRO A 136 -4.64 -3.21 -56.93
N GLU A 137 -5.26 -3.68 -58.02
CA GLU A 137 -5.87 -2.85 -59.04
C GLU A 137 -6.90 -1.92 -58.37
N PRO A 138 -6.89 -0.61 -58.62
CA PRO A 138 -7.87 0.28 -58.02
C PRO A 138 -9.26 -0.18 -58.43
N ALA A 139 -10.11 -0.49 -57.45
CA ALA A 139 -11.50 -0.83 -57.72
C ALA A 139 -12.15 0.32 -58.50
N GLU A 140 -12.54 0.05 -59.75
CA GLU A 140 -13.24 1.00 -60.61
C GLU A 140 -14.54 1.42 -59.92
N ILE A 141 -14.61 2.70 -59.54
CA ILE A 141 -15.85 3.35 -59.17
C ILE A 141 -16.49 3.81 -60.51
N PRO A 142 -17.71 3.38 -60.86
CA PRO A 142 -18.35 3.69 -62.15
C PRO A 142 -18.66 5.19 -62.29
N PHE A 143 -18.59 5.89 -63.43
CA PHE A 143 -18.15 5.69 -64.82
C PHE A 143 -17.44 6.97 -65.27
#